data_AF-A0A0K0VKC8-F1
#
_entry.id   AF-A0A0K0VKC8-F1
#
_cell.length_a   1.000
_cell.length_b   1.000
_cell.length_c   1.000
_cell.angle_alpha   90.00
_cell.angle_beta   90.00
_cell.angle_gamma   90.00
#
_symmetry.space_group_name_H-M   'P 1'
#
loop_
_entity.id
_entity.type
_entity.pdbx_description
1 polymer ?
#
loop_
_entity_poly.entity_id
_entity_poly.type
_entity_poly.pdbx_seq_one_letter_code
_entity_poly.pdbx_strand_id
1 'polypeptide(L)' 'EFAEGTRGIALNLESKNVGIVLMGDGLMIQEGSFVKATGRIAQIPVSEAYLGRVINALAKPIDGRGEM' A
#
# COMPACT_ATOMS: atom_id res chain seq x y z
N GLU A 1 -7.41 3.39 0.25
CA GLU A 1 -6.87 3.82 -1.05
C GLU A 1 -7.17 5.29 -1.19
N PHE A 2 -6.11 6.09 -1.35
CA PHE A 2 -6.18 7.54 -1.49
C PHE A 2 -6.49 7.89 -2.94
N ALA A 3 -7.03 9.09 -3.18
CA ALA A 3 -7.43 9.53 -4.53
C ALA A 3 -6.30 9.46 -5.58
N GLU A 4 -5.05 9.69 -5.15
CA GLU A 4 -3.84 9.58 -5.99
C GLU A 4 -3.36 8.14 -6.25
N GLY A 5 -4.00 7.14 -5.63
CA GLY A 5 -3.64 5.72 -5.77
C GLY A 5 -2.72 5.17 -4.67
N THR A 6 -2.15 6.02 -3.81
CA THR A 6 -1.39 5.56 -2.64
C THR A 6 -2.26 4.64 -1.77
N ARG A 7 -1.66 3.55 -1.28
CA ARG A 7 -2.29 2.63 -0.34
C ARG A 7 -1.72 2.83 1.05
N GLY A 8 -2.49 2.44 2.05
CA GLY A 8 -2.05 2.49 3.44
C GLY A 8 -2.70 1.39 4.26
N ILE A 9 -2.10 1.12 5.42
CA ILE A 9 -2.61 0.17 6.41
C ILE A 9 -3.25 0.97 7.54
N ALA A 10 -4.52 0.69 7.83
CA ALA A 10 -5.18 1.25 9.02
C ALA A 10 -4.55 0.60 10.27
N LEU A 11 -3.90 1.42 11.10
CA LEU A 11 -3.16 0.96 12.26
C LEU A 11 -3.96 1.19 13.56
N ASN A 12 -4.45 2.41 13.75
CA ASN A 12 -5.21 2.81 14.93
C ASN A 12 -6.61 3.26 14.53
N LEU A 13 -7.61 2.81 15.30
CA LEU A 13 -9.00 3.22 15.14
C LEU A 13 -9.41 3.98 16.40
N GLU A 14 -9.60 5.28 16.27
CA GLU A 14 -10.08 6.14 17.34
C GLU A 14 -11.52 6.55 17.06
N SER A 15 -12.25 7.02 18.09
CA SER A 15 -13.67 7.36 17.95
C SER A 15 -13.94 8.48 16.92
N LYS A 16 -12.94 9.28 16.56
CA LYS A 16 -13.06 10.43 15.65
C LYS A 16 -12.14 10.38 14.43
N ASN A 17 -11.16 9.47 14.41
CA ASN A 17 -10.18 9.41 13.33
C ASN A 17 -9.64 7.99 13.17
N VAL A 18 -8.91 7.78 12.08
CA VAL A 18 -8.20 6.54 11.81
C VAL A 18 -6.76 6.89 11.46
N GLY A 19 -5.81 6.32 12.21
CA GLY A 19 -4.39 6.41 11.90
C GLY A 19 -4.03 5.44 10.77
N ILE A 20 -3.48 5.94 9.67
CA ILE A 20 -3.09 5.15 8.50
C ILE A 20 -1.59 5.30 8.27
N VAL A 21 -0.87 4.17 8.17
CA VAL A 21 0.52 4.16 7.72
C VAL A 21 0.52 4.08 6.19
N LEU A 22 1.17 5.03 5.52
CA LEU A 22 1.25 5.10 4.07
C LEU A 22 2.26 4.08 3.52
N MET A 23 1.88 3.41 2.44
CA MET A 23 2.70 2.45 1.70
C MET A 23 3.20 3.13 0.40
N GLY A 24 3.86 4.28 0.56
CA GLY A 24 4.28 5.19 -0.50
C GLY A 24 4.82 6.50 0.09
N ASP A 25 5.16 7.48 -0.75
CA ASP A 25 5.70 8.77 -0.30
C ASP A 25 4.62 9.73 0.24
N GLY A 26 3.38 9.60 -0.23
CA GLY A 26 2.24 10.41 0.20
C GLY A 26 2.36 11.89 -0.13
N LEU A 27 3.25 12.28 -1.05
CA LEU A 27 3.59 13.69 -1.29
C LEU A 27 2.44 14.49 -1.91
N MET A 28 1.49 13.82 -2.54
CA MET A 28 0.34 14.44 -3.21
C MET A 28 -0.93 14.42 -2.32
N ILE A 29 -0.87 13.84 -1.12
CA ILE A 29 -1.99 13.76 -0.18
C ILE A 29 -2.12 15.10 0.55
N GLN A 30 -3.31 15.67 0.51
CA GLN A 30 -3.63 16.93 1.16
C GLN A 30 -4.79 16.78 2.15
N GLU A 31 -4.93 17.72 3.07
CA GLU A 31 -6.10 17.80 3.95
C GLU A 31 -7.39 17.85 3.11
N GLY A 32 -8.41 17.10 3.54
CA GLY A 32 -9.66 16.95 2.80
C GLY A 32 -9.61 15.97 1.64
N SER A 33 -8.46 15.36 1.33
CA SER A 33 -8.38 14.31 0.30
C SER A 33 -9.28 13.14 0.65
N PHE A 34 -10.04 12.66 -0.33
CA PHE A 34 -10.86 11.47 -0.16
C PHE A 34 -9.99 10.23 -0.03
N VAL A 35 -10.35 9.39 0.95
CA VAL A 35 -9.77 8.07 1.15
C VAL A 35 -10.90 7.05 1.27
N LYS A 36 -10.72 5.90 0.62
CA LYS A 36 -11.69 4.80 0.64
C LYS A 36 -11.10 3.56 1.31
N ALA A 37 -11.86 2.94 2.21
CA ALA A 37 -11.51 1.62 2.74
C ALA A 37 -11.56 0.57 1.62
N THR A 38 -10.52 -0.26 1.53
CA THR A 38 -10.44 -1.31 0.51
C THR A 38 -11.30 -2.53 0.85
N GLY A 39 -11.72 -2.66 2.11
CA GLY A 39 -12.39 -3.86 2.64
C GLY A 39 -11.49 -5.09 2.72
N ARG A 40 -10.19 -4.93 2.44
CA ARG A 40 -9.19 -6.01 2.48
C ARG A 40 -8.36 -5.85 3.75
N ILE A 41 -8.24 -6.93 4.52
CA ILE A 41 -7.27 -7.01 5.60
C ILE A 41 -5.87 -6.94 4.98
N ALA A 42 -4.90 -6.39 5.73
CA ALA A 42 -3.51 -6.30 5.29
C ALA A 42 -3.03 -7.67 4.79
N GLN A 43 -2.62 -7.72 3.53
CA GLN A 43 -2.23 -8.94 2.83
C GLN A 43 -1.18 -8.59 1.77
N ILE A 44 -0.29 -9.55 1.51
CA ILE A 44 0.73 -9.48 0.46
C ILE A 44 0.49 -10.66 -0.47
N PRO A 45 0.48 -10.46 -1.80
CA PRO A 45 0.35 -11.58 -2.74
C PRO A 45 1.55 -12.52 -2.61
N VAL A 46 1.34 -13.79 -2.92
CA VAL A 46 2.36 -14.85 -2.94
C VAL A 46 2.28 -15.60 -4.26
N SER A 47 3.43 -15.97 -4.83
CA SER A 47 3.54 -16.66 -6.12
C SER A 47 4.91 -17.32 -6.26
N GLU A 48 4.98 -18.44 -6.99
CA GLU A 48 6.26 -19.04 -7.39
C GLU A 48 7.06 -18.12 -8.33
N ALA A 49 6.40 -17.19 -9.03
CA ALA A 49 7.05 -16.19 -9.88
C ALA A 49 8.05 -15.28 -9.12
N TYR A 50 7.96 -15.24 -7.79
CA TYR A 50 8.88 -14.46 -6.95
C TYR A 50 10.22 -15.15 -6.70
N LEU A 51 10.34 -16.45 -6.97
CA LEU A 51 11.58 -17.19 -6.75
C LEU A 51 12.73 -16.61 -7.60
N GLY A 52 13.82 -16.23 -6.93
CA GLY A 52 15.00 -15.64 -7.59
C GLY A 52 14.85 -14.17 -8.01
N ARG A 53 13.74 -13.51 -7.64
CA ARG A 53 13.52 -12.07 -7.83
C ARG A 53 13.92 -11.29 -6.58
N VAL A 54 14.22 -9.99 -6.74
CA VAL A 54 14.30 -9.05 -5.61
C VAL A 54 13.02 -8.21 -5.59
N ILE A 55 12.27 -8.30 -4.50
CA ILE A 55 10.98 -7.61 -4.33
C ILE A 55 11.00 -6.68 -3.12
N ASN A 56 10.18 -5.63 -3.18
CA ASN A 56 9.94 -4.78 -2.03
C ASN A 56 8.85 -5.36 -1.11
N ALA A 57 8.58 -4.68 0.01
CA ALA A 57 7.58 -5.09 1.00
C ALA A 57 6.13 -5.14 0.48
N LEU A 58 5.86 -4.60 -0.71
CA LEU A 58 4.55 -4.63 -1.38
C LEU A 58 4.50 -5.67 -2.52
N ALA A 59 5.45 -6.59 -2.56
CA ALA A 59 5.62 -7.61 -3.60
C ALA A 59 5.76 -7.05 -5.03
N LYS A 60 6.28 -5.82 -5.17
CA LYS A 60 6.67 -5.26 -6.47
C LYS A 60 8.13 -5.62 -6.77
N PRO A 61 8.46 -6.01 -8.01
CA PRO A 61 9.84 -6.28 -8.41
C PRO A 61 10.66 -4.98 -8.38
N ILE A 62 11.89 -5.08 -7.87
CA ILE A 62 12.86 -3.97 -7.84
C ILE A 62 14.22 -4.37 -8.42
N ASP A 63 14.31 -5.54 -9.05
CA ASP A 63 15.52 -6.08 -9.66
C ASP A 63 15.75 -5.64 -11.11
N GLY A 64 14.86 -4.82 -11.68
CA GLY A 64 14.96 -4.35 -13.05
C GLY A 64 14.68 -5.41 -14.13
N ARG A 65 14.18 -6.60 -13.76
CA ARG A 65 13.92 -7.72 -14.70
C ARG A 65 12.53 -7.68 -15.34
N GLY A 66 11.83 -6.54 -15.28
CA GLY A 66 10.47 -6.37 -15.79
C GLY A 66 9.38 -6.73 -14.76
N GLU A 67 8.15 -6.87 -15.24
CA GLU A 67 6.98 -7.19 -14.41
C GLU A 67 7.09 -8.56 -13.73
N MET A 68 6.20 -8.81 -12.77
CA MET A 68 6.10 -10.09 -12.04
C MET A 68 5.18 -11.07 -12.74
#